data_AF-A0A8T0BRX3-F1
#
_entry.id   AF-A0A8T0BRX3-F1
#
_cell.length_a   1.000
_cell.length_b   1.000
_cell.length_c   1.000
_cell.angle_alpha   90.00
_cell.angle_beta   90.00
_cell.angle_gamma   90.00
#
_symmetry.space_group_name_H-M   'P 1'
#
loop_
_entity.id
_entity.type
_entity.pdbx_description
1 polymer ?
#
loop_
_entity_poly.entity_id
_entity_poly.type
_entity_poly.pdbx_seq_one_letter_code
_entity_poly.pdbx_strand_id
1 'polypeptide(L)'
;MNIMLIQVFGFLISTVGWFLVCCTTVMDYWRVSYIGGQGGSWVINAAWYWSTLWRECYTDSSDVANCRDYDTMWVVRPETRTDQRPLQAVRALLLVGMFVGFFAAIFCFIGMDCTYIGGHERKKCRLLLIGSVLHFTGGVSCFAAYCLYTARLGTVLFTQMADARILRFYIGLPVFFGLIGSTSIILGSVLYFVTLCRICRTEREMDISASRKYWTSKTYKAQRKSQTLYNSDNAASIQSMTSSQASSSQVSRSSLVLSDEDSFV
;
A
#
# COMPACT_ATOMS: atom_id res chain seq x y z
N MET A 1 12.03 16.25 -5.94
CA MET A 1 11.34 15.52 -4.85
C MET A 1 11.64 14.05 -5.03
N ASN A 2 12.29 13.43 -4.04
CA ASN A 2 12.80 12.06 -4.19
C ASN A 2 11.64 11.07 -4.00
N ILE A 3 11.15 10.51 -5.11
CA ILE A 3 10.01 9.57 -5.16
C ILE A 3 10.23 8.39 -4.20
N MET A 4 11.45 7.86 -4.15
CA MET A 4 11.84 6.78 -3.24
C MET A 4 11.70 7.16 -1.76
N LEU A 5 12.00 8.40 -1.39
CA LEU A 5 11.90 8.85 0.00
C LEU A 5 10.45 8.86 0.46
N ILE A 6 9.52 9.30 -0.39
CA ILE A 6 8.08 9.31 -0.09
C ILE A 6 7.54 7.89 0.01
N GLN A 7 8.00 6.99 -0.87
CA GLN A 7 7.62 5.57 -0.84
C GLN A 7 8.04 4.90 0.47
N VAL A 8 9.32 5.06 0.87
CA VAL A 8 9.85 4.51 2.12
C VAL A 8 9.16 5.13 3.33
N PHE A 9 8.96 6.45 3.34
CA PHE A 9 8.26 7.14 4.42
C PHE A 9 6.81 6.67 4.54
N GLY A 10 6.10 6.50 3.42
CA GLY A 10 4.74 5.96 3.37
C GLY A 10 4.64 4.52 3.90
N PHE A 11 5.65 3.69 3.62
CA PHE A 11 5.75 2.34 4.19
C PHE A 11 5.99 2.37 5.71
N LEU A 12 6.93 3.20 6.18
CA LEU A 12 7.24 3.32 7.61
C LEU A 12 6.04 3.81 8.42
N ILE A 13 5.39 4.90 7.99
CA ILE A 13 4.22 5.44 8.71
C ILE A 13 3.06 4.45 8.74
N SER A 14 2.85 3.68 7.65
CA SER A 14 1.82 2.64 7.61
C SER A 14 2.14 1.46 8.54
N THR A 15 3.40 1.03 8.58
CA THR A 15 3.84 -0.11 9.39
C THR A 15 3.83 0.23 10.88
N VAL A 16 4.27 1.45 11.23
CA VAL A 16 4.16 1.98 12.60
C VAL A 16 2.69 2.11 13.00
N GLY A 17 1.84 2.63 12.12
CA GLY A 17 0.40 2.70 12.37
C GLY A 17 -0.24 1.33 12.62
N TRP A 18 0.15 0.31 11.84
CA TRP A 18 -0.27 -1.08 12.06
C TRP A 18 0.20 -1.63 13.39
N PHE A 19 1.46 -1.38 13.77
CA PHE A 19 2.00 -1.80 15.07
C PHE A 19 1.26 -1.12 16.24
N LEU A 20 0.97 0.18 16.15
CA LEU A 20 0.17 0.90 17.14
C LEU A 20 -1.21 0.26 17.31
N VAL A 21 -1.89 -0.08 16.20
CA VAL A 21 -3.17 -0.80 16.26
C VAL A 21 -3.00 -2.17 16.93
N CYS A 22 -1.96 -2.93 16.61
CA CYS A 22 -1.68 -4.21 17.27
C CYS A 22 -1.54 -4.05 18.79
N CYS A 23 -0.72 -3.11 19.25
CA CYS A 23 -0.52 -2.84 20.68
C CYS A 23 -1.85 -2.51 21.36
N THR A 24 -2.67 -1.65 20.77
CA THR A 24 -3.93 -1.23 21.38
C THR A 24 -4.91 -2.38 21.60
N THR A 25 -4.87 -3.44 20.77
CA THR A 25 -5.72 -4.63 20.99
C THR A 25 -5.39 -5.39 22.26
N VAL A 26 -4.15 -5.29 22.75
CA VAL A 26 -3.68 -5.97 23.96
C VAL A 26 -3.66 -5.04 25.17
N MET A 27 -3.67 -3.72 24.95
CA MET A 27 -3.68 -2.75 26.05
C MET A 27 -4.96 -2.83 26.89
N ASP A 28 -4.77 -2.65 28.19
CA ASP A 28 -5.85 -2.48 29.15
C ASP A 28 -6.44 -1.06 29.08
N TYR A 29 -7.55 -0.84 29.80
CA TYR A 29 -8.19 0.47 29.93
C TYR A 29 -8.75 1.04 28.61
N TRP A 30 -9.48 0.25 27.82
CA TRP A 30 -10.26 0.77 26.69
C TRP A 30 -11.43 1.65 27.14
N ARG A 31 -12.02 1.30 28.27
CA ARG A 31 -13.07 2.07 28.96
C ARG A 31 -12.88 1.92 30.46
N VAL A 32 -13.01 3.04 31.16
CA VAL A 32 -12.85 3.13 32.62
C VAL A 32 -14.09 3.77 33.23
N SER A 33 -14.52 3.28 34.39
CA SER A 33 -15.60 3.87 35.19
C SER A 33 -15.33 3.72 36.68
N TYR A 34 -15.75 4.71 37.45
CA TYR A 34 -15.59 4.72 38.90
C TYR A 34 -16.95 4.73 39.60
N ILE A 35 -17.13 3.84 40.57
CA ILE A 35 -18.31 3.77 41.43
C ILE A 35 -17.86 4.03 42.85
N GLY A 36 -18.23 5.19 43.39
CA GLY A 36 -17.93 5.61 44.77
C GLY A 36 -17.86 7.14 44.92
N GLY A 37 -18.45 7.69 45.99
CA GLY A 37 -18.18 9.08 46.40
C GLY A 37 -19.26 10.15 46.14
N GLN A 38 -20.49 9.81 45.78
CA GLN A 38 -21.62 10.77 45.85
C GLN A 38 -22.48 10.40 47.08
N GLY A 39 -22.35 11.18 48.15
CA GLY A 39 -22.96 10.92 49.46
C GLY A 39 -24.48 10.71 49.41
N GLY A 40 -24.94 9.67 50.10
CA GLY A 40 -26.36 9.37 50.30
C GLY A 40 -26.66 7.88 50.49
N SER A 41 -26.62 7.42 51.75
CA SER A 41 -27.24 6.20 52.31
C SER A 41 -27.01 4.82 51.64
N TRP A 42 -26.11 4.66 50.68
CA TRP A 42 -25.70 3.33 50.18
C TRP A 42 -24.18 3.20 50.23
N VAL A 43 -23.69 2.75 51.38
CA VAL A 43 -22.28 2.45 51.67
C VAL A 43 -21.91 1.12 51.01
N ILE A 44 -21.87 1.08 49.68
CA ILE A 44 -21.46 -0.10 48.93
C ILE A 44 -20.12 0.24 48.27
N ASN A 45 -19.10 -0.59 48.55
CA ASN A 45 -17.67 -0.44 48.29
C ASN A 45 -17.28 0.46 47.10
N ALA A 46 -16.27 1.31 47.32
CA ALA A 46 -15.62 2.03 46.23
C ALA A 46 -14.91 1.01 45.31
N ALA A 47 -15.31 0.97 44.04
CA ALA A 47 -14.77 0.02 43.07
C ALA A 47 -14.43 0.70 41.75
N TRP A 48 -13.25 0.36 41.22
CA TRP A 48 -12.72 0.85 39.95
C TRP A 48 -12.95 -0.18 38.85
N TYR A 49 -13.78 0.14 37.88
CA TYR A 49 -14.09 -0.75 36.76
C TYR A 49 -13.29 -0.32 35.54
N TRP A 50 -12.63 -1.28 34.90
CA TRP A 50 -11.96 -1.07 33.63
C TRP A 50 -12.22 -2.27 32.71
N SER A 51 -12.24 -1.99 31.42
CA SER A 51 -12.48 -3.01 30.40
C SER A 51 -11.41 -2.92 29.33
N THR A 52 -11.07 -4.08 28.79
CA THR A 52 -10.23 -4.25 27.61
C THR A 52 -11.12 -4.67 26.44
N LEU A 53 -10.52 -4.86 25.28
CA LEU A 53 -11.23 -5.45 24.15
C LEU A 53 -11.70 -6.89 24.45
N TRP A 54 -11.08 -7.62 25.38
CA TRP A 54 -11.24 -9.07 25.61
C TRP A 54 -11.75 -9.48 26.99
N ARG A 55 -11.67 -8.58 27.97
CA ARG A 55 -12.15 -8.81 29.34
C ARG A 55 -12.68 -7.56 29.99
N GLU A 56 -13.41 -7.76 31.06
CA GLU A 56 -13.80 -6.72 32.01
C GLU A 56 -13.22 -7.06 33.39
N CYS A 57 -12.79 -6.04 34.11
CA CYS A 57 -12.16 -6.18 35.40
C CYS A 57 -12.68 -5.09 36.35
N TYR A 58 -12.68 -5.41 37.64
CA TYR A 58 -12.93 -4.42 38.69
C TYR A 58 -11.95 -4.61 39.84
N THR A 59 -11.55 -3.50 40.44
CA THR A 59 -10.72 -3.45 41.65
C THR A 59 -11.57 -2.93 42.79
N ASP A 60 -11.75 -3.75 43.83
CA ASP A 60 -12.45 -3.37 45.07
C ASP A 60 -11.48 -2.62 46.02
N SER A 61 -12.01 -2.05 47.10
CA SER A 61 -11.31 -1.41 48.22
C SER A 61 -10.20 -2.24 48.88
N SER A 62 -10.17 -3.56 48.66
CA SER A 62 -9.06 -4.44 49.05
C SER A 62 -7.86 -4.40 48.09
N ASP A 63 -7.92 -3.58 47.03
CA ASP A 63 -6.91 -3.44 45.98
C ASP A 63 -6.62 -4.73 45.19
N VAL A 64 -7.55 -5.67 45.23
CA VAL A 64 -7.50 -6.92 44.46
C VAL A 64 -8.33 -6.76 43.18
N ALA A 65 -7.69 -6.99 42.03
CA ALA A 65 -8.35 -6.96 40.73
C ALA A 65 -9.01 -8.31 40.42
N ASN A 66 -10.32 -8.30 40.25
CA ASN A 66 -11.10 -9.46 39.79
C ASN A 66 -11.46 -9.26 38.32
N CYS A 67 -10.98 -10.15 37.46
CA CYS A 67 -11.17 -10.09 36.02
C CYS A 67 -12.04 -11.22 35.51
N ARG A 68 -12.93 -10.90 34.58
CA ARG A 68 -13.78 -11.86 33.85
C ARG A 68 -13.58 -11.67 32.35
N ASP A 69 -13.17 -12.73 31.68
CA ASP A 69 -13.12 -12.75 30.21
C ASP A 69 -14.54 -12.75 29.64
N TYR A 70 -14.73 -12.13 28.48
CA TYR A 70 -16.05 -12.15 27.84
C TYR A 70 -16.34 -13.56 27.32
N ASP A 71 -17.27 -14.25 27.99
CA ASP A 71 -17.71 -15.59 27.63
C ASP A 71 -18.27 -15.58 26.19
N THR A 72 -17.51 -16.22 25.29
CA THR A 72 -17.77 -16.47 23.86
C THR A 72 -17.60 -15.28 22.90
N MET A 73 -16.70 -15.47 21.93
CA MET A 73 -16.50 -14.56 20.77
C MET A 73 -17.63 -14.66 19.73
N TRP A 74 -18.55 -15.64 19.86
CA TRP A 74 -19.45 -16.07 18.78
C TRP A 74 -20.83 -16.58 19.20
N VAL A 75 -21.28 -16.39 20.45
CA VAL A 75 -22.69 -16.67 20.75
C VAL A 75 -23.54 -15.54 20.19
N VAL A 76 -23.90 -15.69 18.92
CA VAL A 76 -25.05 -15.05 18.31
C VAL A 76 -26.28 -15.66 18.99
N ARG A 77 -26.56 -15.26 20.24
CA ARG A 77 -27.89 -15.51 20.81
C ARG A 77 -28.86 -14.70 19.96
N PRO A 78 -29.79 -15.33 19.24
CA PRO A 78 -30.81 -14.58 18.56
C PRO A 78 -31.66 -13.89 19.65
N GLU A 79 -31.98 -12.63 19.40
CA GLU A 79 -33.24 -12.02 19.82
C GLU A 79 -33.38 -11.38 21.23
N THR A 80 -32.45 -11.49 22.19
CA THR A 80 -32.75 -11.02 23.58
C THR A 80 -31.81 -10.02 24.28
N ARG A 81 -30.95 -9.28 23.57
CA ARG A 81 -30.43 -7.97 24.06
C ARG A 81 -29.75 -7.18 22.94
N THR A 82 -30.25 -5.99 22.66
CA THR A 82 -29.76 -5.06 21.62
C THR A 82 -28.33 -4.54 21.88
N ASP A 83 -27.75 -4.84 23.04
CA ASP A 83 -26.50 -4.24 23.53
C ASP A 83 -25.21 -5.02 23.23
N GLN A 84 -25.28 -6.31 22.83
CA GLN A 84 -24.08 -7.17 22.68
C GLN A 84 -23.54 -7.29 21.24
N ARG A 85 -24.34 -6.98 20.23
CA ARG A 85 -23.94 -7.04 18.80
C ARG A 85 -22.80 -6.09 18.38
N PRO A 86 -22.69 -4.84 18.89
CA PRO A 86 -21.72 -3.90 18.33
C PRO A 86 -20.28 -4.20 18.76
N LEU A 87 -20.03 -4.75 19.95
CA LEU A 87 -18.67 -5.05 20.42
C LEU A 87 -18.04 -6.19 19.60
N GLN A 88 -18.85 -7.18 19.20
CA GLN A 88 -18.41 -8.25 18.30
C GLN A 88 -18.02 -7.71 16.93
N ALA A 89 -18.77 -6.75 16.38
CA ALA A 89 -18.44 -6.08 15.13
C ALA A 89 -17.13 -5.30 15.22
N VAL A 90 -16.87 -4.58 16.32
CA VAL A 90 -15.58 -3.90 16.56
C VAL A 90 -14.43 -4.88 16.53
N ARG A 91 -14.53 -6.00 17.26
CA ARG A 91 -13.50 -7.05 17.27
C ARG A 91 -13.25 -7.63 15.89
N ALA A 92 -14.31 -7.95 15.16
CA ALA A 92 -14.21 -8.51 13.82
C ALA A 92 -13.52 -7.53 12.85
N LEU A 93 -13.93 -6.25 12.85
CA LEU A 93 -13.34 -5.21 12.00
C LEU A 93 -11.86 -4.96 12.33
N LEU A 94 -11.47 -4.98 13.61
CA LEU A 94 -10.08 -4.85 14.04
C LEU A 94 -9.23 -6.04 13.61
N LEU A 95 -9.69 -7.27 13.88
CA LEU A 95 -8.94 -8.47 13.51
C LEU A 95 -8.78 -8.58 12.00
N VAL A 96 -9.88 -8.45 11.23
CA VAL A 96 -9.83 -8.49 9.76
C VAL A 96 -8.93 -7.37 9.22
N GLY A 97 -9.08 -6.15 9.72
CA GLY A 97 -8.24 -5.02 9.32
C GLY A 97 -6.75 -5.24 9.60
N MET A 98 -6.42 -5.82 10.75
CA MET A 98 -5.05 -6.19 11.13
C MET A 98 -4.46 -7.29 10.24
N PHE A 99 -5.22 -8.36 9.96
CA PHE A 99 -4.79 -9.43 9.07
C PHE A 99 -4.55 -8.91 7.65
N VAL A 100 -5.49 -8.13 7.12
CA VAL A 100 -5.34 -7.48 5.81
C VAL A 100 -4.11 -6.56 5.80
N GLY A 101 -3.91 -5.77 6.86
CA GLY A 101 -2.74 -4.89 7.02
C GLY A 101 -1.41 -5.63 7.05
N PHE A 102 -1.36 -6.83 7.66
CA PHE A 102 -0.16 -7.66 7.68
C PHE A 102 0.24 -8.14 6.27
N PHE A 103 -0.71 -8.70 5.52
CA PHE A 103 -0.45 -9.10 4.12
C PHE A 103 -0.11 -7.90 3.24
N ALA A 104 -0.77 -6.77 3.48
CA ALA A 104 -0.48 -5.52 2.79
C ALA A 104 0.97 -5.07 3.01
N ALA A 105 1.48 -5.15 4.24
CA ALA A 105 2.86 -4.79 4.56
C ALA A 105 3.87 -5.70 3.84
N ILE A 106 3.60 -7.00 3.74
CA ILE A 106 4.43 -7.96 2.98
C ILE A 106 4.47 -7.59 1.50
N PHE A 107 3.32 -7.35 0.88
CA PHE A 107 3.26 -6.99 -0.54
C PHE A 107 3.91 -5.64 -0.84
N CYS A 108 3.71 -4.64 0.04
CA CYS A 108 4.40 -3.37 -0.05
C CYS A 108 5.91 -3.56 0.06
N PHE A 109 6.39 -4.35 1.03
CA PHE A 109 7.82 -4.59 1.25
C PHE A 109 8.50 -5.23 0.02
N ILE A 110 7.88 -6.24 -0.59
CA ILE A 110 8.40 -6.89 -1.80
C ILE A 110 8.31 -5.98 -3.02
N GLY A 111 7.26 -5.15 -3.09
CA GLY A 111 7.00 -4.24 -4.21
C GLY A 111 7.83 -2.96 -4.20
N MET A 112 8.54 -2.64 -3.11
CA MET A 112 9.38 -1.44 -3.04
C MET A 112 10.59 -1.52 -3.98
N ASP A 113 10.94 -0.38 -4.58
CA ASP A 113 12.05 -0.27 -5.52
C ASP A 113 13.41 -0.53 -4.85
N CYS A 114 13.52 -0.31 -3.54
CA CYS A 114 14.70 -0.61 -2.73
C CYS A 114 14.86 -2.11 -2.39
N THR A 115 13.90 -2.97 -2.75
CA THR A 115 13.92 -4.40 -2.42
C THR A 115 14.33 -5.25 -3.63
N TYR A 116 15.38 -6.06 -3.46
CA TYR A 116 15.93 -6.91 -4.53
C TYR A 116 15.02 -8.11 -4.90
N ILE A 117 14.11 -8.51 -4.00
CA ILE A 117 13.30 -9.75 -4.10
C ILE A 117 12.14 -9.68 -5.13
N GLY A 118 11.89 -8.56 -5.81
CA GLY A 118 10.66 -8.31 -6.59
C GLY A 118 10.64 -8.67 -8.08
N GLY A 119 11.73 -9.15 -8.67
CA GLY A 119 11.81 -9.44 -10.10
C GLY A 119 11.65 -8.18 -10.99
N HIS A 120 10.99 -8.31 -12.14
CA HIS A 120 10.81 -7.22 -13.11
C HIS A 120 9.98 -6.03 -12.54
N GLU A 121 10.29 -4.80 -12.97
CA GLU A 121 9.65 -3.56 -12.49
C GLU A 121 8.11 -3.57 -12.55
N ARG A 122 7.53 -4.14 -13.61
CA ARG A 122 6.07 -4.34 -13.71
C ARG A 122 5.49 -5.22 -12.59
N LYS A 123 6.21 -6.23 -12.12
CA LYS A 123 5.76 -7.12 -11.02
C LYS A 123 5.82 -6.37 -9.69
N LYS A 124 6.91 -5.63 -9.43
CA LYS A 124 7.06 -4.76 -8.26
C LYS A 124 5.92 -3.74 -8.18
N CYS A 125 5.64 -3.05 -9.29
CA CYS A 125 4.54 -2.07 -9.38
C CYS A 125 3.17 -2.71 -9.08
N ARG A 126 2.88 -3.90 -9.63
CA ARG A 126 1.64 -4.63 -9.34
C ARG A 126 1.52 -5.05 -7.88
N LEU A 127 2.60 -5.56 -7.27
CA LEU A 127 2.63 -5.93 -5.86
C LEU A 127 2.44 -4.72 -4.95
N LEU A 128 3.10 -3.60 -5.24
CA LEU A 128 2.96 -2.36 -4.49
C LEU A 128 1.54 -1.80 -4.60
N LEU A 129 0.89 -1.91 -5.78
CA LEU A 129 -0.50 -1.49 -5.97
C LEU A 129 -1.47 -2.36 -5.16
N ILE A 130 -1.30 -3.68 -5.18
CA ILE A 130 -2.12 -4.61 -4.39
C ILE A 130 -1.93 -4.34 -2.89
N GLY A 131 -0.68 -4.25 -2.44
CA GLY A 131 -0.35 -3.90 -1.06
C GLY A 131 -0.96 -2.56 -0.65
N SER A 132 -0.97 -1.58 -1.55
CA SER A 132 -1.52 -0.26 -1.30
C SER A 132 -3.02 -0.28 -1.03
N VAL A 133 -3.77 -0.96 -1.90
CA VAL A 133 -5.23 -1.10 -1.76
C VAL A 133 -5.57 -1.87 -0.49
N LEU A 134 -4.82 -2.93 -0.16
CA LEU A 134 -5.04 -3.72 1.04
C LEU A 134 -4.76 -2.91 2.31
N HIS A 135 -3.67 -2.16 2.38
CA HIS A 135 -3.39 -1.29 3.53
C HIS A 135 -4.46 -0.21 3.70
N PHE A 136 -4.92 0.42 2.61
CA PHE A 136 -6.01 1.40 2.68
C PHE A 136 -7.29 0.76 3.23
N THR A 137 -7.67 -0.40 2.70
CA THR A 137 -8.86 -1.14 3.13
C THR A 137 -8.76 -1.59 4.59
N GLY A 138 -7.61 -2.13 5.00
CA GLY A 138 -7.33 -2.53 6.38
C GLY A 138 -7.33 -1.33 7.34
N GLY A 139 -6.73 -0.21 6.94
CA GLY A 139 -6.74 1.05 7.69
C GLY A 139 -8.14 1.61 7.91
N VAL A 140 -8.97 1.63 6.84
CA VAL A 140 -10.38 2.05 6.92
C VAL A 140 -11.20 1.11 7.81
N SER A 141 -10.99 -0.21 7.73
CA SER A 141 -11.63 -1.19 8.62
C SER A 141 -11.31 -0.92 10.10
N CYS A 142 -10.02 -0.73 10.42
CA CYS A 142 -9.59 -0.40 11.77
C CYS A 142 -10.16 0.94 12.24
N PHE A 143 -10.09 1.98 11.41
CA PHE A 143 -10.65 3.31 11.73
C PHE A 143 -12.15 3.23 12.01
N ALA A 144 -12.89 2.53 11.15
CA ALA A 144 -14.32 2.30 11.33
C ALA A 144 -14.63 1.55 12.63
N ALA A 145 -13.79 0.57 13.03
CA ALA A 145 -13.95 -0.14 14.29
C ALA A 145 -13.82 0.81 15.51
N TYR A 146 -12.81 1.68 15.52
CA TYR A 146 -12.63 2.66 16.59
C TYR A 146 -13.74 3.71 16.61
N CYS A 147 -14.16 4.22 15.45
CA CYS A 147 -15.30 5.14 15.34
C CYS A 147 -16.61 4.50 15.80
N LEU A 148 -16.84 3.23 15.46
CA LEU A 148 -18.02 2.51 15.91
C LEU A 148 -17.96 2.32 17.43
N TYR A 149 -16.80 1.98 18.00
CA TYR A 149 -16.63 1.88 19.45
C TYR A 149 -16.93 3.21 20.16
N THR A 150 -16.35 4.32 19.71
CA THR A 150 -16.53 5.64 20.33
C THR A 150 -17.95 6.18 20.15
N ALA A 151 -18.56 6.02 18.97
CA ALA A 151 -19.93 6.46 18.73
C ALA A 151 -20.93 5.77 19.66
N ARG A 152 -20.73 4.47 19.93
CA ARG A 152 -21.59 3.72 20.87
C ARG A 152 -21.39 4.15 22.30
N LEU A 153 -20.14 4.30 22.73
CA LEU A 153 -19.85 4.79 24.06
C LEU A 153 -20.42 6.21 24.26
N GLY A 154 -20.35 7.05 23.23
CA GLY A 154 -20.99 8.36 23.20
C GLY A 154 -22.50 8.28 23.39
N THR A 155 -23.21 7.43 22.65
CA THR A 155 -24.66 7.27 22.82
C THR A 155 -25.05 6.82 24.23
N VAL A 156 -24.32 5.89 24.82
CA VAL A 156 -24.54 5.43 26.20
C VAL A 156 -24.31 6.57 27.19
N LEU A 157 -23.23 7.34 27.00
CA LEU A 157 -22.94 8.52 27.82
C LEU A 157 -24.06 9.56 27.74
N PHE A 158 -24.54 9.90 26.55
CA PHE A 158 -25.60 10.91 26.39
C PHE A 158 -26.94 10.46 26.99
N THR A 159 -27.32 9.19 26.86
CA THR A 159 -28.55 8.67 27.48
C THR A 159 -28.46 8.63 29.01
N GLN A 160 -27.26 8.39 29.53
CA GLN A 160 -27.03 8.23 30.97
C GLN A 160 -26.88 9.57 31.69
N MET A 161 -26.45 10.63 30.99
CA MET A 161 -26.41 12.01 31.52
C MET A 161 -27.82 12.59 31.80
N ALA A 162 -28.88 12.01 31.23
CA ALA A 162 -30.25 12.38 31.53
C ALA A 162 -30.72 11.89 32.92
N ASP A 163 -30.01 10.93 33.51
CA ASP A 163 -30.35 10.32 34.79
C ASP A 163 -29.18 10.54 35.79
N ALA A 164 -29.33 11.52 36.68
CA ALA A 164 -28.25 12.09 37.51
C ALA A 164 -27.64 11.14 38.57
N ARG A 165 -27.91 9.83 38.49
CA ARG A 165 -27.58 8.81 39.50
C ARG A 165 -26.59 7.72 39.03
N ILE A 166 -26.03 7.79 37.81
CA ILE A 166 -25.44 6.63 37.13
C ILE A 166 -23.98 6.87 36.65
N LEU A 167 -23.13 5.81 36.70
CA LEU A 167 -21.70 5.73 36.34
C LEU A 167 -21.18 6.76 35.32
N ARG A 168 -19.98 7.32 35.54
CA ARG A 168 -19.26 8.07 34.51
C ARG A 168 -18.29 7.13 33.78
N PHE A 169 -18.48 6.93 32.48
CA PHE A 169 -17.54 6.18 31.63
C PHE A 169 -16.57 7.14 30.93
N TYR A 170 -15.29 6.79 30.91
CA TYR A 170 -14.23 7.52 30.23
C TYR A 170 -13.64 6.65 29.12
N ILE A 171 -13.44 7.26 27.95
CA ILE A 171 -12.68 6.64 26.84
C ILE A 171 -11.22 6.60 27.27
N GLY A 172 -10.61 5.42 27.23
CA GLY A 172 -9.21 5.30 27.62
C GLY A 172 -8.21 5.44 26.49
N LEU A 173 -6.93 5.49 26.86
CA LEU A 173 -5.80 5.76 25.97
C LEU A 173 -5.70 4.84 24.74
N PRO A 174 -5.99 3.52 24.81
CA PRO A 174 -5.85 2.62 23.66
C PRO A 174 -6.69 3.05 22.46
N VAL A 175 -7.87 3.63 22.69
CA VAL A 175 -8.78 4.07 21.62
C VAL A 175 -8.17 5.23 20.84
N PHE A 176 -7.51 6.17 21.52
CA PHE A 176 -6.83 7.30 20.88
C PHE A 176 -5.63 6.83 20.05
N PHE A 177 -4.81 5.93 20.60
CA PHE A 177 -3.68 5.35 19.88
C PHE A 177 -4.14 4.53 18.68
N GLY A 178 -5.29 3.85 18.78
CA GLY A 178 -5.89 3.12 17.67
C GLY A 178 -6.37 4.02 16.54
N LEU A 179 -6.98 5.17 16.87
CA LEU A 179 -7.36 6.21 15.91
C LEU A 179 -6.13 6.83 15.22
N ILE A 180 -5.09 7.14 15.99
CA ILE A 180 -3.82 7.67 15.45
C ILE A 180 -3.15 6.63 14.55
N GLY A 181 -3.11 5.36 14.98
CA GLY A 181 -2.52 4.26 14.22
C GLY A 181 -3.26 4.00 12.91
N SER A 182 -4.59 3.93 12.95
CA SER A 182 -5.42 3.71 11.75
C SER A 182 -5.37 4.87 10.76
N THR A 183 -5.38 6.12 11.23
CA THR A 183 -5.17 7.30 10.36
C THR A 183 -3.76 7.33 9.75
N SER A 184 -2.74 6.91 10.50
CA SER A 184 -1.37 6.76 9.99
C SER A 184 -1.26 5.69 8.89
N ILE A 185 -1.96 4.57 9.03
CA ILE A 185 -2.09 3.54 7.97
C ILE A 185 -2.72 4.14 6.72
N ILE A 186 -3.85 4.84 6.86
CA ILE A 186 -4.55 5.45 5.73
C ILE A 186 -3.66 6.51 5.06
N LEU A 187 -3.03 7.39 5.84
CA LEU A 187 -2.14 8.43 5.32
C LEU A 187 -0.97 7.82 4.54
N GLY A 188 -0.26 6.87 5.14
CA GLY A 188 0.80 6.15 4.45
C GLY A 188 0.29 5.48 3.17
N SER A 189 -0.96 5.00 3.20
CA SER A 189 -1.58 4.40 2.02
C SER A 189 -1.86 5.28 0.84
N VAL A 190 -2.25 6.50 1.13
CA VAL A 190 -2.39 7.53 0.10
C VAL A 190 -1.01 7.93 -0.44
N LEU A 191 0.03 8.00 0.39
CA LEU A 191 1.37 8.43 -0.05
C LEU A 191 1.99 7.50 -1.10
N TYR A 192 1.98 6.18 -0.89
CA TYR A 192 2.49 5.27 -1.92
C TYR A 192 1.54 5.14 -3.11
N PHE A 193 0.22 5.28 -2.94
CA PHE A 193 -0.71 5.31 -4.08
C PHE A 193 -0.44 6.50 -5.00
N VAL A 194 -0.26 7.70 -4.43
CA VAL A 194 0.12 8.91 -5.19
C VAL A 194 1.47 8.72 -5.90
N THR A 195 2.42 8.06 -5.24
CA THR A 195 3.73 7.74 -5.80
C THR A 195 3.59 6.81 -7.01
N LEU A 196 2.78 5.75 -6.91
CA LEU A 196 2.46 4.86 -8.03
C LEU A 196 1.78 5.59 -9.18
N CYS A 197 0.80 6.46 -8.91
CA CYS A 197 0.14 7.23 -9.95
C CYS A 197 1.11 8.11 -10.74
N ARG A 198 2.13 8.67 -10.08
CA ARG A 198 3.18 9.46 -10.75
C ARG A 198 4.05 8.57 -11.64
N ILE A 199 4.51 7.42 -11.14
CA ILE A 199 5.35 6.48 -11.90
C ILE A 199 4.58 5.92 -13.12
N CYS A 200 3.36 5.44 -12.91
CA CYS A 200 2.50 4.91 -13.99
C CYS A 200 2.15 5.96 -15.04
N ARG A 201 2.00 7.24 -14.65
CA ARG A 201 1.76 8.33 -15.60
C ARG A 201 2.99 8.58 -16.47
N THR A 202 4.19 8.55 -15.89
CA THR A 202 5.45 8.71 -16.63
C THR A 202 5.67 7.56 -17.62
N GLU A 203 5.43 6.30 -17.24
CA GLU A 203 5.51 5.18 -18.19
C GLU A 203 4.52 5.33 -19.35
N ARG A 204 3.27 5.74 -19.06
CA ARG A 204 2.25 5.95 -20.10
C ARG A 204 2.64 7.06 -21.08
N GLU A 205 3.25 8.14 -20.60
CA GLU A 205 3.76 9.21 -21.47
C GLU A 205 4.92 8.74 -22.36
N MET A 206 5.81 7.89 -21.82
CA MET A 206 6.91 7.29 -22.60
C MET A 206 6.40 6.30 -23.65
N ASP A 207 5.44 5.43 -23.31
CA ASP A 207 4.83 4.49 -24.26
C ASP A 207 4.09 5.20 -25.39
N ILE A 208 3.35 6.28 -25.07
CA ILE A 208 2.68 7.12 -26.08
C ILE A 208 3.71 7.82 -26.97
N SER A 209 4.83 8.30 -26.41
CA SER A 209 5.89 8.98 -27.18
C SER A 209 6.69 8.00 -28.04
N ALA A 210 6.96 6.78 -27.54
CA ALA A 210 7.60 5.71 -28.29
C ALA A 210 6.69 5.18 -29.41
N SER A 211 5.40 4.99 -29.13
CA SER A 211 4.39 4.66 -30.14
C SER A 211 4.29 5.76 -31.20
N ARG A 212 4.28 7.04 -30.81
CA ARG A 212 4.29 8.17 -31.74
C ARG A 212 5.55 8.20 -32.63
N LYS A 213 6.73 7.88 -32.07
CA LYS A 213 7.98 7.75 -32.86
C LYS A 213 7.91 6.60 -33.87
N TYR A 214 7.30 5.48 -33.51
CA TYR A 214 7.12 4.32 -34.39
C TYR A 214 6.20 4.63 -35.59
N TRP A 215 5.23 5.53 -35.41
CA TRP A 215 4.37 6.02 -36.51
C TRP A 215 5.01 7.09 -37.40
N THR A 216 6.14 7.71 -37.01
CA THR A 216 6.77 8.80 -37.79
C THR A 216 7.94 8.37 -38.70
N SER A 217 8.21 7.08 -38.88
CA SER A 217 9.30 6.59 -39.74
C SER A 217 8.79 5.76 -40.92
N LYS A 218 8.13 6.40 -41.88
CA LYS A 218 8.02 5.91 -43.26
C LYS A 218 7.66 7.03 -44.26
N THR A 219 8.44 8.10 -44.30
CA THR A 219 8.45 8.95 -45.49
C THR A 219 9.26 8.24 -46.57
N TYR A 220 8.58 7.50 -47.44
CA TYR A 220 9.15 6.95 -48.66
C TYR A 220 9.76 8.09 -49.48
N LYS A 221 11.09 8.11 -49.63
CA LYS A 221 11.71 8.90 -50.70
C LYS A 221 11.29 8.27 -52.03
N ALA A 222 10.46 8.97 -52.81
CA ALA A 222 10.13 8.56 -54.16
C ALA A 222 11.40 8.62 -55.02
N GLN A 223 11.96 7.45 -55.35
CA GLN A 223 13.06 7.33 -56.29
C GLN A 223 12.51 7.56 -57.70
N ARG A 224 12.80 8.73 -58.27
CA ARG A 224 12.40 9.11 -59.63
C ARG A 224 13.22 8.28 -60.63
N LYS A 225 12.62 7.21 -61.16
CA LYS A 225 13.20 6.33 -62.18
C LYS A 225 12.94 6.93 -63.56
N SER A 226 13.96 7.46 -64.22
CA SER A 226 13.90 7.85 -65.63
C SER A 226 14.21 6.63 -66.49
N GLN A 227 13.35 6.37 -67.48
CA GLN A 227 13.36 5.20 -68.35
C GLN A 227 13.54 5.66 -69.80
N THR A 228 14.60 5.22 -70.47
CA THR A 228 14.79 5.16 -71.94
C THR A 228 15.98 4.22 -72.16
N LEU A 229 16.13 3.43 -73.23
CA LEU A 229 15.31 2.81 -74.26
C LEU A 229 16.27 1.73 -74.84
N TYR A 230 15.77 0.58 -75.23
CA TYR A 230 16.54 -0.60 -75.67
C TYR A 230 17.31 -0.34 -76.99
N ASN A 231 18.59 -0.75 -77.09
CA ASN A 231 19.06 -1.49 -78.26
C ASN A 231 20.38 -2.24 -78.00
N SER A 232 20.35 -3.54 -78.27
CA SER A 232 21.50 -4.38 -78.61
C SER A 232 21.92 -4.04 -80.04
N ASP A 233 23.23 -3.96 -80.31
CA ASP A 233 23.86 -4.75 -81.38
C ASP A 233 25.39 -4.54 -81.44
N ASN A 234 26.05 -5.61 -81.86
CA ASN A 234 27.49 -5.81 -81.98
C ASN A 234 28.15 -4.90 -83.02
N ALA A 235 29.40 -4.46 -82.78
CA ALA A 235 30.54 -4.60 -83.71
C ALA A 235 31.76 -3.74 -83.32
N ALA A 236 32.91 -4.40 -83.32
CA ALA A 236 34.21 -3.96 -83.86
C ALA A 236 34.85 -2.61 -83.46
N SER A 237 35.96 -2.72 -82.73
CA SER A 237 37.28 -2.08 -82.95
C SER A 237 37.38 -0.74 -83.71
N ILE A 238 38.08 0.24 -83.11
CA ILE A 238 39.36 0.84 -83.60
C ILE A 238 39.82 1.98 -82.65
N GLN A 239 41.15 2.14 -82.57
CA GLN A 239 41.99 3.00 -81.73
C GLN A 239 41.87 4.52 -81.97
N SER A 240 42.20 5.33 -80.94
CA SER A 240 43.10 6.52 -80.96
C SER A 240 43.10 7.17 -79.55
N MET A 241 44.23 7.20 -78.82
CA MET A 241 45.20 8.32 -78.68
C MET A 241 44.50 9.69 -78.42
N THR A 242 44.78 10.50 -77.38
CA THR A 242 46.02 10.79 -76.64
C THR A 242 45.72 11.74 -75.46
N SER A 243 46.62 11.72 -74.44
CA SER A 243 47.00 12.81 -73.49
C SER A 243 45.93 13.32 -72.49
N SER A 244 46.19 13.61 -71.22
CA SER A 244 47.45 13.83 -70.48
C SER A 244 47.16 13.99 -68.98
N GLN A 245 48.13 13.57 -68.14
CA GLN A 245 48.45 14.05 -66.78
C GLN A 245 47.37 13.89 -65.70
N ALA A 246 47.63 13.62 -64.43
CA ALA A 246 48.74 13.28 -63.53
C ALA A 246 47.95 12.96 -62.23
N SER A 247 48.30 12.12 -61.25
CA SER A 247 49.56 11.65 -60.69
C SER A 247 49.13 10.79 -59.50
N SER A 248 49.89 9.72 -59.22
CA SER A 248 50.23 9.19 -57.87
C SER A 248 49.07 8.86 -56.91
N SER A 249 48.91 7.69 -56.32
CA SER A 249 49.82 6.59 -55.95
C SER A 249 48.87 5.49 -55.42
N GLN A 250 48.94 4.26 -55.94
CA GLN A 250 49.65 3.13 -55.31
C GLN A 250 49.19 2.84 -53.86
N VAL A 251 48.94 1.60 -53.42
CA VAL A 251 48.98 0.26 -54.02
C VAL A 251 48.54 -0.70 -52.90
N SER A 252 47.75 -1.71 -53.25
CA SER A 252 47.70 -3.05 -52.63
C SER A 252 47.33 -3.19 -51.13
N ARG A 253 46.76 -4.28 -50.63
CA ARG A 253 46.60 -5.64 -51.14
C ARG A 253 45.47 -6.29 -50.34
N SER A 254 44.61 -6.98 -51.07
CA SER A 254 43.89 -8.19 -50.67
C SER A 254 44.73 -9.13 -49.79
N SER A 255 44.12 -9.76 -48.77
CA SER A 255 43.60 -11.15 -48.83
C SER A 255 43.63 -11.87 -47.47
N LEU A 256 42.51 -12.55 -47.19
CA LEU A 256 42.39 -13.89 -46.59
C LEU A 256 42.82 -14.15 -45.13
N VAL A 257 41.96 -14.94 -44.48
CA VAL A 257 42.17 -16.06 -43.51
C VAL A 257 41.06 -15.97 -42.44
N LEU A 258 39.96 -16.74 -42.53
CA LEU A 258 39.75 -18.15 -42.12
C LEU A 258 39.41 -18.29 -40.62
N SER A 259 38.28 -18.95 -40.33
CA SER A 259 37.94 -19.81 -39.16
C SER A 259 38.22 -19.27 -37.74
N ASP A 260 37.36 -19.46 -36.74
CA ASP A 260 36.75 -20.73 -36.36
C ASP A 260 35.64 -20.52 -35.31
N GLU A 261 34.79 -21.54 -35.19
CA GLU A 261 33.94 -21.82 -34.04
C GLU A 261 34.78 -21.90 -32.75
N ASP A 262 34.23 -21.53 -31.58
CA ASP A 262 33.77 -22.54 -30.62
C ASP A 262 33.27 -21.95 -29.29
N SER A 263 32.15 -22.53 -28.86
CA SER A 263 31.73 -22.90 -27.49
C SER A 263 32.41 -22.30 -26.24
N PHE A 264 31.61 -21.90 -25.23
CA PHE A 264 31.40 -22.63 -23.95
C PHE A 264 30.76 -21.79 -22.82
N VAL A 265 29.89 -22.50 -22.07
CA VAL A 265 29.29 -22.29 -20.73
C VAL A 265 28.23 -21.20 -20.55
#